data_AF-Q1YM40-F1
#
_entry.id   AF-Q1YM40-F1
#
_cell.length_a   1.000
_cell.length_b   1.000
_cell.length_c   1.000
_cell.angle_alpha   90.00
_cell.angle_beta   90.00
_cell.angle_gamma   90.00
#
_symmetry.space_group_name_H-M   'P 1'
#
loop_
_entity.id
_entity.type
_entity.pdbx_description
1 polymer ?
#
loop_
_entity_poly.entity_id
_entity_poly.type
_entity_poly.pdbx_seq_one_letter_code
_entity_poly.pdbx_strand_id
1 'polypeptide(L)'
;MSGDRDRGTVTRHADCRAEPAKRRSRCFRHRAVRRVGPPGGLSAGSGRSRPAMIFRTNNTARIARLSAALEATSRLLRQKNTQLAHMTKIFDRASEAARMGVWECALPQNTLRWTDVVYDLYELPRGAPLDRKTILKCYPEESRRTLEKIRNEAIATRGGFGLDVEITTATGRQRWIRITASVECENGEPVRIFGFKQDITEEKLLADKMRYLAEYDVMTGLANRSQFQTRLADLEGTTAGKRPVGALLLIDLDGFKAINDTYGHAFGDVCLKATATRLRQVCDDAELVARIGGDEFAVLLGSHRDAVAVETLAATIVDLLNGPAADGTASDLGASVGIAMAEAGMAPDTLFCRADSALYAAKASGRNAYRMFSSTMQNPLRSRAA
;
A
#
# COMPACT_ATOMS: atom_id res chain seq x y z
N MET A 1 -0.46 18.37 55.61
CA MET A 1 -0.14 17.07 56.25
C MET A 1 0.15 16.10 55.11
N SER A 2 1.42 15.92 54.75
CA SER A 2 2.31 14.81 55.17
C SER A 2 2.03 13.54 54.34
N GLY A 3 2.92 12.89 53.59
CA GLY A 3 4.35 12.96 53.24
C GLY A 3 4.53 11.98 52.04
N ASP A 4 5.40 12.14 51.05
CA ASP A 4 6.88 12.12 50.96
C ASP A 4 7.60 10.88 51.54
N ARG A 5 8.54 10.37 50.71
CA ARG A 5 9.54 9.27 50.83
C ARG A 5 9.07 7.88 50.36
N ASP A 6 9.85 7.09 49.60
CA ASP A 6 11.29 6.90 49.74
C ASP A 6 12.03 6.37 48.49
N ARG A 7 13.35 6.59 48.51
CA ARG A 7 14.39 6.31 47.49
C ARG A 7 14.82 4.84 47.45
N GLY A 8 15.42 4.41 46.34
CA GLY A 8 16.11 3.12 46.25
C GLY A 8 17.01 2.96 45.03
N THR A 9 18.21 3.55 45.07
CA THR A 9 19.33 3.36 44.13
C THR A 9 20.20 2.21 44.63
N VAL A 10 20.47 1.17 43.83
CA VAL A 10 21.63 0.27 44.05
C VAL A 10 22.29 -0.11 42.73
N THR A 11 23.50 0.42 42.58
CA THR A 11 24.58 0.07 41.66
C THR A 11 25.19 -1.29 42.05
N ARG A 12 25.48 -2.17 41.08
CA ARG A 12 26.59 -3.14 41.21
C ARG A 12 27.32 -3.38 39.88
N HIS A 13 28.61 -3.08 39.95
CA HIS A 13 29.70 -3.47 39.07
C HIS A 13 29.80 -4.99 38.84
N ALA A 14 30.24 -5.37 37.64
CA ALA A 14 31.11 -6.53 37.45
C ALA A 14 32.03 -6.29 36.24
N ASP A 15 33.28 -5.95 36.54
CA ASP A 15 34.44 -6.04 35.65
C ASP A 15 34.76 -7.51 35.32
N CYS A 16 35.08 -7.81 34.05
CA CYS A 16 36.03 -8.86 33.71
C CYS A 16 36.77 -8.50 32.41
N ARG A 17 38.10 -8.41 32.53
CA ARG A 17 39.10 -8.06 31.52
C ARG A 17 39.66 -9.31 30.81
N ALA A 18 40.36 -9.00 29.70
CA ALA A 18 41.47 -9.73 29.04
C ALA A 18 41.05 -10.68 27.89
N GLU A 19 41.63 -10.69 26.68
CA GLU A 19 42.90 -10.19 26.12
C GLU A 19 42.75 -9.87 24.60
N PRO A 20 43.61 -9.03 23.98
CA PRO A 20 43.74 -8.96 22.52
C PRO A 20 45.04 -9.62 22.02
N ALA A 21 44.89 -10.54 21.05
CA ALA A 21 45.99 -11.23 20.39
C ALA A 21 46.69 -10.35 19.34
N LYS A 22 48.00 -10.19 19.54
CA LYS A 22 48.98 -9.54 18.66
C LYS A 22 49.08 -10.24 17.30
N ARG A 23 49.00 -9.50 16.19
CA ARG A 23 49.62 -9.92 14.91
C ARG A 23 50.67 -8.91 14.46
N ARG A 24 51.88 -9.43 14.36
CA ARG A 24 53.16 -8.73 14.15
C ARG A 24 53.29 -8.24 12.71
N SER A 25 53.59 -6.96 12.57
CA SER A 25 54.23 -6.33 11.42
C SER A 25 55.67 -6.84 11.28
N ARG A 26 55.99 -7.46 10.15
CA ARG A 26 57.38 -7.78 9.76
C ARG A 26 57.87 -6.71 8.77
N CYS A 27 58.69 -5.79 9.27
CA CYS A 27 59.67 -5.05 8.48
C CYS A 27 60.64 -6.03 7.82
N PHE A 28 60.74 -6.03 6.49
CA PHE A 28 61.89 -6.60 5.80
C PHE A 28 62.97 -5.53 5.64
N ARG A 29 64.13 -5.82 6.22
CA ARG A 29 65.33 -4.98 6.24
C ARG A 29 65.97 -4.92 4.86
N HIS A 30 66.39 -3.70 4.49
CA HIS A 30 67.44 -3.43 3.53
C HIS A 30 68.67 -4.30 3.81
N ARG A 31 69.15 -5.03 2.80
CA ARG A 31 70.48 -5.64 2.80
C ARG A 31 71.38 -4.83 1.88
N ALA A 32 72.36 -4.17 2.50
CA ALA A 32 73.44 -3.45 1.85
C ALA A 32 74.32 -4.44 1.06
N VAL A 33 74.59 -4.12 -0.21
CA VAL A 33 75.62 -4.79 -1.01
C VAL A 33 76.90 -3.96 -0.92
N ARG A 34 77.99 -4.65 -0.56
CA ARG A 34 79.32 -4.12 -0.30
C ARG A 34 79.94 -3.42 -1.52
N ARG A 35 80.58 -2.28 -1.25
CA ARG A 35 81.57 -1.63 -2.12
C ARG A 35 82.80 -2.54 -2.28
N VAL A 36 83.26 -2.73 -3.51
CA VAL A 36 84.61 -3.21 -3.83
C VAL A 36 85.30 -2.10 -4.61
N GLY A 37 86.48 -1.69 -4.13
CA GLY A 37 87.30 -0.64 -4.73
C GLY A 37 88.05 -1.09 -5.99
N PRO A 38 88.69 -0.16 -6.70
CA PRO A 38 89.17 -0.35 -8.07
C PRO A 38 90.63 -0.83 -8.13
N PRO A 39 91.09 -1.31 -9.30
CA PRO A 39 92.47 -1.15 -9.71
C PRO A 39 92.56 -0.17 -10.88
N GLY A 40 93.50 0.76 -10.79
CA GLY A 40 93.91 1.64 -11.89
C GLY A 40 95.02 1.02 -12.73
N GLY A 41 95.18 1.54 -13.95
CA GLY A 41 96.47 1.56 -14.64
C GLY A 41 96.44 1.24 -16.13
N LEU A 42 96.44 2.30 -16.96
CA LEU A 42 97.19 2.48 -18.23
C LEU A 42 96.77 1.60 -19.45
N SER A 43 96.79 1.98 -20.72
CA SER A 43 97.25 3.16 -21.47
C SER A 43 96.59 3.20 -22.87
N ALA A 44 96.74 4.34 -23.54
CA ALA A 44 96.31 4.76 -24.88
C ALA A 44 96.20 3.72 -26.02
N GLY A 45 95.20 3.96 -26.89
CA GLY A 45 95.08 3.37 -28.22
C GLY A 45 93.99 4.06 -29.05
N SER A 46 94.40 4.97 -29.92
CA SER A 46 93.55 5.69 -30.89
C SER A 46 92.99 4.74 -31.96
N GLY A 47 91.67 4.76 -32.18
CA GLY A 47 91.02 4.00 -33.26
C GLY A 47 89.61 4.53 -33.52
N ARG A 48 89.30 4.72 -34.80
CA ARG A 48 88.21 5.53 -35.35
C ARG A 48 86.78 5.06 -35.00
N SER A 49 85.88 6.03 -35.09
CA SER A 49 84.49 6.05 -34.62
C SER A 49 83.46 5.60 -35.67
N ARG A 50 82.34 5.03 -35.17
CA ARG A 50 80.96 4.85 -35.70
C ARG A 50 80.56 3.50 -36.35
N PRO A 51 79.28 3.03 -36.18
CA PRO A 51 78.31 3.30 -35.10
C PRO A 51 77.50 2.06 -34.61
N ALA A 52 77.50 1.80 -33.29
CA ALA A 52 76.50 0.94 -32.61
C ALA A 52 75.44 1.76 -31.81
N MET A 53 75.43 3.09 -32.01
CA MET A 53 74.76 4.07 -31.15
C MET A 53 73.46 4.63 -31.76
N ILE A 54 72.69 3.82 -32.48
CA ILE A 54 71.37 4.23 -33.02
C ILE A 54 70.23 3.35 -32.47
N PHE A 55 70.52 2.13 -32.00
CA PHE A 55 69.48 1.23 -31.46
C PHE A 55 69.13 1.44 -29.97
N ARG A 56 70.08 1.87 -29.12
CA ARG A 56 69.83 2.03 -27.66
C ARG A 56 69.02 3.27 -27.30
N THR A 57 69.25 4.40 -27.97
CA THR A 57 68.58 5.68 -27.74
C THR A 57 67.10 5.65 -28.10
N ASN A 58 66.71 4.85 -29.10
CA ASN A 58 65.32 4.72 -29.53
C ASN A 58 64.47 3.94 -28.50
N ASN A 59 65.07 2.99 -27.78
CA ASN A 59 64.40 2.23 -26.73
C ASN A 59 64.16 3.06 -25.45
N THR A 60 65.11 3.89 -25.02
CA THR A 60 64.95 4.73 -23.82
C THR A 60 63.83 5.77 -23.99
N ALA A 61 63.77 6.41 -25.16
CA ALA A 61 62.71 7.35 -25.50
C ALA A 61 61.34 6.67 -25.65
N ARG A 62 61.29 5.43 -26.16
CA ARG A 62 60.06 4.60 -26.18
C ARG A 62 59.60 4.23 -24.78
N ILE A 63 60.50 3.80 -23.91
CA ILE A 63 60.18 3.42 -22.52
C ILE A 63 59.65 4.63 -21.75
N ALA A 64 60.27 5.81 -21.91
CA ALA A 64 59.79 7.04 -21.29
C ALA A 64 58.38 7.44 -21.77
N ARG A 65 58.11 7.35 -23.09
CA ARG A 65 56.77 7.63 -23.65
C ARG A 65 55.72 6.62 -23.15
N LEU A 66 56.03 5.33 -23.13
CA LEU A 66 55.13 4.30 -22.64
C LEU A 66 54.85 4.43 -21.13
N SER A 67 55.87 4.78 -20.34
CA SER A 67 55.72 5.02 -18.90
C SER A 67 54.83 6.23 -18.63
N ALA A 68 55.05 7.34 -19.35
CA ALA A 68 54.20 8.53 -19.26
C ALA A 68 52.75 8.24 -19.69
N ALA A 69 52.55 7.43 -20.73
CA ALA A 69 51.22 7.00 -21.16
C ALA A 69 50.53 6.13 -20.10
N LEU A 70 51.24 5.17 -19.49
CA LEU A 70 50.71 4.30 -18.44
C LEU A 70 50.33 5.09 -17.18
N GLU A 71 51.13 6.08 -16.80
CA GLU A 71 50.81 6.99 -15.70
C GLU A 71 49.59 7.87 -15.99
N ALA A 72 49.42 8.32 -17.24
CA ALA A 72 48.24 9.08 -17.67
C ALA A 72 46.97 8.21 -17.62
N THR A 73 47.02 6.97 -18.14
CA THR A 73 45.92 6.01 -18.06
C THR A 73 45.58 5.67 -16.61
N SER A 74 46.59 5.46 -15.75
CA SER A 74 46.39 5.17 -14.33
C SER A 74 45.73 6.33 -13.59
N ARG A 75 46.11 7.58 -13.90
CA ARG A 75 45.45 8.78 -13.36
C ARG A 75 44.00 8.88 -13.80
N LEU A 76 43.72 8.64 -15.08
CA LEU A 76 42.35 8.64 -15.61
C LEU A 76 41.48 7.57 -14.96
N LEU A 77 41.99 6.33 -14.83
CA LEU A 77 41.28 5.23 -14.17
C LEU A 77 40.96 5.56 -12.71
N ARG A 78 41.91 6.15 -11.97
CA ARG A 78 41.65 6.61 -10.60
C ARG A 78 40.55 7.68 -10.56
N GLN A 79 40.58 8.65 -11.46
CA GLN A 79 39.55 9.68 -11.53
C GLN A 79 38.17 9.09 -11.84
N LYS A 80 38.09 8.17 -12.82
CA LYS A 80 36.84 7.46 -13.15
C LYS A 80 36.34 6.60 -11.98
N ASN A 81 37.22 5.89 -11.28
CA ASN A 81 36.86 5.11 -10.11
C ASN A 81 36.33 5.98 -8.97
N THR A 82 36.95 7.13 -8.70
CA THR A 82 36.46 8.08 -7.69
C THR A 82 35.09 8.64 -8.08
N GLN A 83 34.89 8.98 -9.36
CA GLN A 83 33.61 9.47 -9.85
C GLN A 83 32.51 8.39 -9.75
N LEU A 84 32.81 7.14 -10.14
CA LEU A 84 31.89 6.02 -10.00
C LEU A 84 31.54 5.76 -8.53
N ALA A 85 32.53 5.71 -7.64
CA ALA A 85 32.29 5.54 -6.21
C ALA A 85 31.40 6.66 -5.63
N HIS A 86 31.58 7.90 -6.08
CA HIS A 86 30.74 9.01 -5.69
C HIS A 86 29.30 8.87 -6.20
N MET A 87 29.12 8.52 -7.49
CA MET A 87 27.80 8.30 -8.08
C MET A 87 27.06 7.13 -7.43
N THR A 88 27.73 6.00 -7.20
CA THR A 88 27.16 4.84 -6.48
C THR A 88 26.69 5.25 -5.10
N LYS A 89 27.51 6.00 -4.35
CA LYS A 89 27.11 6.49 -3.01
C LYS A 89 25.90 7.41 -3.02
N ILE A 90 25.81 8.31 -4.01
CA ILE A 90 24.63 9.19 -4.17
C ILE A 90 23.40 8.35 -4.50
N PHE A 91 23.55 7.41 -5.43
CA PHE A 91 22.49 6.52 -5.87
C PHE A 91 21.95 5.67 -4.72
N ASP A 92 22.81 5.00 -3.96
CA ASP A 92 22.42 4.16 -2.82
C ASP A 92 21.64 4.97 -1.78
N ARG A 93 22.12 6.16 -1.43
CA ARG A 93 21.43 7.07 -0.48
C ARG A 93 20.07 7.55 -1.01
N ALA A 94 19.98 7.87 -2.29
CA ALA A 94 18.71 8.28 -2.89
C ALA A 94 17.72 7.10 -2.93
N SER A 95 18.20 5.90 -3.25
CA SER A 95 17.43 4.66 -3.26
C SER A 95 16.89 4.31 -1.86
N GLU A 96 17.75 4.38 -0.83
CA GLU A 96 17.38 4.16 0.57
C GLU A 96 16.38 5.21 1.07
N ALA A 97 16.63 6.49 0.81
CA ALA A 97 15.75 7.59 1.22
C ALA A 97 14.35 7.46 0.57
N ALA A 98 14.30 7.02 -0.69
CA ALA A 98 13.05 6.75 -1.40
C ALA A 98 12.42 5.38 -1.06
N ARG A 99 13.07 4.57 -0.20
CA ARG A 99 12.69 3.18 0.10
C ARG A 99 12.47 2.33 -1.16
N MET A 100 13.24 2.63 -2.21
CA MET A 100 13.23 1.89 -3.46
C MET A 100 14.39 0.91 -3.45
N GLY A 101 14.10 -0.37 -3.66
CA GLY A 101 15.10 -1.40 -3.86
C GLY A 101 15.37 -1.60 -5.34
N VAL A 102 16.64 -1.64 -5.72
CA VAL A 102 17.06 -1.81 -7.12
C VAL A 102 17.39 -3.27 -7.33
N TRP A 103 16.90 -3.80 -8.44
CA TRP A 103 17.13 -5.18 -8.82
C TRP A 103 17.54 -5.25 -10.29
N GLU A 104 18.44 -6.16 -10.60
CA GLU A 104 18.76 -6.54 -11.96
C GLU A 104 18.79 -8.06 -12.09
N CYS A 105 18.53 -8.52 -13.29
CA CYS A 105 18.57 -9.92 -13.68
C CYS A 105 19.32 -10.01 -15.00
N ALA A 106 20.52 -10.60 -14.97
CA ALA A 106 21.27 -10.88 -16.19
C ALA A 106 20.56 -11.96 -17.02
N LEU A 107 20.56 -11.80 -18.34
CA LEU A 107 19.97 -12.72 -19.30
C LEU A 107 21.09 -13.33 -20.17
N PRO A 108 20.95 -14.60 -20.61
CA PRO A 108 19.83 -15.52 -20.35
C PRO A 108 19.92 -16.30 -19.02
N GLN A 109 21.02 -16.17 -18.27
CA GLN A 109 21.31 -17.02 -17.10
C GLN A 109 20.35 -16.80 -15.92
N ASN A 110 19.56 -15.73 -15.94
CA ASN A 110 18.62 -15.33 -14.89
C ASN A 110 19.29 -15.06 -13.53
N THR A 111 20.53 -14.56 -13.55
CA THR A 111 21.29 -14.23 -12.34
C THR A 111 20.77 -12.93 -11.74
N LEU A 112 20.21 -13.01 -10.53
CA LEU A 112 19.67 -11.86 -9.81
C LEU A 112 20.76 -11.13 -9.02
N ARG A 113 20.68 -9.80 -9.03
CA ARG A 113 21.46 -8.93 -8.14
C ARG A 113 20.54 -7.87 -7.59
N TRP A 114 20.59 -7.70 -6.27
CA TRP A 114 19.72 -6.83 -5.50
C TRP A 114 20.55 -5.87 -4.66
N THR A 115 20.03 -4.66 -4.48
CA THR A 115 20.48 -3.81 -3.38
C THR A 115 19.91 -4.31 -2.05
N ASP A 116 20.54 -3.89 -0.96
CA ASP A 116 20.13 -4.21 0.42
C ASP A 116 18.65 -3.95 0.68
N VAL A 117 18.10 -2.87 0.12
CA VAL A 117 16.68 -2.52 0.27
C VAL A 117 15.77 -3.64 -0.25
N VAL A 118 16.11 -4.31 -1.36
CA VAL A 118 15.28 -5.42 -1.86
C VAL A 118 15.34 -6.62 -0.90
N TYR A 119 16.49 -6.92 -0.29
CA TYR A 119 16.54 -7.96 0.74
C TYR A 119 15.62 -7.63 1.92
N ASP A 120 15.62 -6.38 2.36
CA ASP A 120 14.77 -5.91 3.46
C ASP A 120 13.27 -5.98 3.11
N LEU A 121 12.90 -5.73 1.84
CA LEU A 121 11.52 -5.86 1.35
C LEU A 121 11.00 -7.30 1.45
N TYR A 122 11.85 -8.28 1.12
CA TYR A 122 11.51 -9.71 1.17
C TYR A 122 11.79 -10.34 2.54
N GLU A 123 12.41 -9.58 3.45
CA GLU A 123 12.83 -10.01 4.79
C GLU A 123 13.82 -11.18 4.75
N LEU A 124 14.71 -11.11 3.77
CA LEU A 124 15.81 -12.05 3.60
C LEU A 124 17.10 -11.47 4.17
N PRO A 125 18.01 -12.29 4.72
CA PRO A 125 19.32 -11.81 5.13
C PRO A 125 20.06 -11.17 3.94
N ARG A 126 20.60 -9.97 4.14
CA ARG A 126 21.36 -9.26 3.09
C ARG A 126 22.54 -10.11 2.63
N GLY A 127 22.70 -10.24 1.31
CA GLY A 127 23.74 -11.07 0.70
C GLY A 127 23.44 -12.57 0.70
N ALA A 128 22.25 -13.01 1.14
CA ALA A 128 21.83 -14.39 0.95
C ALA A 128 21.83 -14.77 -0.53
N PRO A 129 22.17 -16.03 -0.89
CA PRO A 129 22.14 -16.48 -2.27
C PRO A 129 20.76 -16.26 -2.91
N LEU A 130 20.74 -15.58 -4.06
CA LEU A 130 19.51 -15.32 -4.79
C LEU A 130 19.28 -16.40 -5.85
N ASP A 131 18.23 -17.19 -5.66
CA ASP A 131 17.70 -18.07 -6.69
C ASP A 131 16.31 -17.60 -7.13
N ARG A 132 16.16 -17.33 -8.43
CA ARG A 132 14.91 -16.79 -8.98
C ARG A 132 13.71 -17.70 -8.69
N LYS A 133 13.87 -19.03 -8.79
CA LYS A 133 12.77 -19.97 -8.55
C LYS A 133 12.30 -19.92 -7.10
N THR A 134 13.24 -19.76 -6.17
CA THR A 134 12.95 -19.61 -4.73
C THR A 134 12.28 -18.28 -4.44
N ILE A 135 12.76 -17.17 -5.00
CA ILE A 135 12.12 -15.86 -4.81
C ILE A 135 10.70 -15.82 -5.37
N LEU A 136 10.42 -16.51 -6.47
CA LEU A 136 9.07 -16.59 -7.05
C LEU A 136 8.06 -17.27 -6.11
N LYS A 137 8.50 -18.04 -5.11
CA LYS A 137 7.62 -18.63 -4.09
C LYS A 137 7.05 -17.61 -3.12
N CYS A 138 7.65 -16.43 -3.01
CA CYS A 138 7.09 -15.31 -2.24
C CYS A 138 5.85 -14.70 -2.91
N TYR A 139 5.52 -15.06 -4.15
CA TYR A 139 4.39 -14.50 -4.86
C TYR A 139 3.20 -15.47 -4.81
N PRO A 140 1.99 -14.99 -4.46
CA PRO A 140 0.76 -15.74 -4.67
C PRO A 140 0.64 -16.21 -6.13
N GLU A 141 -0.03 -17.34 -6.36
CA GLU A 141 -0.08 -17.99 -7.68
C GLU A 141 -0.57 -17.05 -8.80
N GLU A 142 -1.59 -16.25 -8.53
CA GLU A 142 -2.13 -15.27 -9.49
C GLU A 142 -1.12 -14.16 -9.81
N SER A 143 -0.48 -13.58 -8.78
CA SER A 143 0.54 -12.55 -8.92
C SER A 143 1.77 -13.09 -9.66
N ARG A 144 2.16 -14.34 -9.39
CA ARG A 144 3.28 -15.03 -10.05
C ARG A 144 3.02 -15.20 -11.54
N ARG A 145 1.83 -15.69 -11.92
CA ARG A 145 1.43 -15.86 -13.33
C ARG A 145 1.45 -14.53 -14.08
N THR A 146 0.88 -13.49 -13.49
CA THR A 146 0.85 -12.15 -14.08
C THR A 146 2.27 -11.61 -14.27
N LEU A 147 3.12 -11.68 -13.24
CA LEU A 147 4.51 -11.25 -13.31
C LEU A 147 5.32 -11.99 -14.37
N GLU A 148 5.17 -13.32 -14.46
CA GLU A 148 5.86 -14.13 -15.48
C GLU A 148 5.42 -13.74 -16.90
N LYS A 149 4.10 -13.56 -17.12
CA LYS A 149 3.54 -13.14 -18.41
C LYS A 149 4.13 -11.80 -18.87
N ILE A 150 3.99 -10.75 -18.06
CA ILE A 150 4.44 -9.40 -18.44
C ILE A 150 5.96 -9.33 -18.57
N ARG A 151 6.71 -10.11 -17.78
CA ARG A 151 8.16 -10.17 -17.90
C ARG A 151 8.57 -10.77 -19.24
N ASN A 152 7.96 -11.89 -19.63
CA ASN A 152 8.28 -12.55 -20.89
C ASN A 152 7.93 -11.65 -22.08
N GLU A 153 6.79 -10.96 -22.02
CA GLU A 153 6.39 -9.96 -23.01
C GLU A 153 7.39 -8.80 -23.10
N ALA A 154 7.82 -8.24 -21.97
CA ALA A 154 8.80 -7.15 -21.96
C ALA A 154 10.16 -7.57 -22.54
N ILE A 155 10.62 -8.80 -22.26
CA ILE A 155 11.86 -9.34 -22.84
C ILE A 155 11.72 -9.52 -24.36
N ALA A 156 10.60 -10.10 -24.82
CA ALA A 156 10.36 -10.33 -26.24
C ALA A 156 10.25 -9.01 -27.04
N THR A 157 9.59 -8.02 -26.46
CA THR A 157 9.36 -6.69 -27.06
C THR A 157 10.51 -5.72 -26.83
N ARG A 158 11.51 -6.08 -26.00
CA ARG A 158 12.65 -5.22 -25.61
C ARG A 158 12.18 -3.92 -24.94
N GLY A 159 11.08 -4.00 -24.21
CA GLY A 159 10.42 -2.87 -23.57
C GLY A 159 10.63 -2.83 -22.05
N GLY A 160 9.61 -2.35 -21.35
CA GLY A 160 9.55 -2.30 -19.90
C GLY A 160 8.13 -2.60 -19.41
N PHE A 161 7.98 -2.70 -18.09
CA PHE A 161 6.67 -2.86 -17.47
C PHE A 161 6.61 -2.19 -16.10
N GLY A 162 5.39 -1.87 -15.66
CA GLY A 162 5.06 -1.52 -14.29
C GLY A 162 3.97 -2.46 -13.79
N LEU A 163 4.10 -2.95 -12.56
CA LEU A 163 3.13 -3.85 -11.95
C LEU A 163 3.12 -3.71 -10.42
N ASP A 164 1.94 -3.54 -9.84
CA ASP A 164 1.71 -3.68 -8.41
C ASP A 164 1.32 -5.13 -8.11
N VAL A 165 2.01 -5.78 -7.18
CA VAL A 165 1.76 -7.19 -6.79
C VAL A 165 1.87 -7.39 -5.30
N GLU A 166 1.04 -8.30 -4.79
CA GLU A 166 1.19 -8.81 -3.44
C GLU A 166 2.33 -9.86 -3.38
N ILE A 167 3.05 -9.86 -2.26
CA ILE A 167 4.02 -10.89 -1.89
C ILE A 167 3.78 -11.29 -0.44
N THR A 168 4.12 -12.54 -0.14
CA THR A 168 4.35 -13.04 1.21
C THR A 168 5.86 -13.09 1.46
N THR A 169 6.34 -12.34 2.46
CA THR A 169 7.76 -12.26 2.80
C THR A 169 8.26 -13.56 3.44
N ALA A 170 9.58 -13.69 3.65
CA ALA A 170 10.17 -14.87 4.26
C ALA A 170 9.67 -15.14 5.70
N THR A 171 9.14 -14.13 6.39
CA THR A 171 8.55 -14.26 7.74
C THR A 171 7.04 -14.50 7.71
N GLY A 172 6.41 -14.54 6.53
CA GLY A 172 4.97 -14.73 6.37
C GLY A 172 4.14 -13.45 6.34
N ARG A 173 4.75 -12.26 6.34
CA ARG A 173 4.01 -10.99 6.24
C ARG A 173 3.56 -10.73 4.80
N GLN A 174 2.33 -10.24 4.62
CA GLN A 174 1.86 -9.77 3.31
C GLN A 174 2.33 -8.35 3.04
N ARG A 175 2.78 -8.08 1.80
CA ARG A 175 3.18 -6.75 1.34
C ARG A 175 2.76 -6.52 -0.10
N TRP A 176 2.40 -5.28 -0.42
CA TRP A 176 2.25 -4.82 -1.79
C TRP A 176 3.54 -4.20 -2.29
N ILE A 177 4.05 -4.72 -3.41
CA ILE A 177 5.28 -4.24 -4.05
C ILE A 177 4.95 -3.68 -5.44
N ARG A 178 5.32 -2.43 -5.68
CA ARG A 178 5.38 -1.85 -7.03
C ARG A 178 6.68 -2.26 -7.68
N ILE A 179 6.60 -2.93 -8.83
CA ILE A 179 7.74 -3.35 -9.63
C ILE A 179 7.74 -2.55 -10.92
N THR A 180 8.84 -1.87 -11.19
CA THR A 180 9.09 -1.28 -12.52
C THR A 180 10.33 -1.92 -13.09
N ALA A 181 10.29 -2.24 -14.39
CA ALA A 181 11.35 -2.92 -15.09
C ALA A 181 11.58 -2.31 -16.47
N SER A 182 12.82 -2.39 -16.95
CA SER A 182 13.21 -2.10 -18.32
C SER A 182 14.24 -3.12 -18.79
N VAL A 183 14.18 -3.46 -20.08
CA VAL A 183 15.08 -4.41 -20.71
C VAL A 183 16.20 -3.66 -21.41
N GLU A 184 17.43 -3.99 -21.06
CA GLU A 184 18.63 -3.52 -21.74
C GLU A 184 19.04 -4.54 -22.80
N CYS A 185 19.38 -4.02 -23.98
CA CYS A 185 19.82 -4.83 -25.11
C CYS A 185 21.21 -4.41 -25.57
N GLU A 186 22.03 -5.37 -25.97
CA GLU A 186 23.28 -5.15 -26.69
C GLU A 186 23.17 -5.78 -28.07
N ASN A 187 23.48 -5.03 -29.12
CA ASN A 187 23.35 -5.48 -30.53
C ASN A 187 21.95 -6.04 -30.88
N GLY A 188 20.90 -5.54 -30.24
CA GLY A 188 19.52 -5.99 -30.47
C GLY A 188 19.10 -7.23 -29.66
N GLU A 189 20.00 -7.80 -28.86
CA GLU A 189 19.73 -8.96 -28.00
C GLU A 189 19.54 -8.52 -26.53
N PRO A 190 18.48 -8.98 -25.83
CA PRO A 190 18.28 -8.70 -24.41
C PRO A 190 19.40 -9.29 -23.53
N VAL A 191 20.15 -8.44 -22.84
CA VAL A 191 21.26 -8.86 -21.96
C VAL A 191 20.93 -8.73 -20.48
N ARG A 192 20.00 -7.84 -20.13
CA ARG A 192 19.64 -7.57 -18.74
C ARG A 192 18.23 -7.02 -18.64
N ILE A 193 17.52 -7.40 -17.58
CA ILE A 193 16.30 -6.72 -17.15
C ILE A 193 16.51 -6.18 -15.75
N PHE A 194 16.20 -4.90 -15.55
CA PHE A 194 16.49 -4.20 -14.29
C PHE A 194 15.41 -3.19 -13.97
N GLY A 195 15.40 -2.72 -12.73
CA GLY A 195 14.54 -1.63 -12.31
C GLY A 195 14.42 -1.54 -10.80
N PHE A 196 13.26 -1.11 -10.33
CA PHE A 196 13.02 -0.84 -8.91
C PHE A 196 11.83 -1.62 -8.37
N LYS A 197 11.87 -1.82 -7.05
CA LYS A 197 10.83 -2.41 -6.21
C LYS A 197 10.57 -1.43 -5.07
N GLN A 198 9.31 -1.10 -4.83
CA GLN A 198 8.92 -0.20 -3.76
C GLN A 198 7.82 -0.85 -2.92
N ASP A 199 7.94 -0.77 -1.60
CA ASP A 199 6.84 -1.13 -0.69
C ASP A 199 5.75 -0.07 -0.79
N ILE A 200 4.57 -0.47 -1.26
CA ILE A 200 3.38 0.37 -1.36
C ILE A 200 2.25 -0.17 -0.48
N THR A 201 2.58 -1.02 0.51
CA THR A 201 1.59 -1.62 1.41
C THR A 201 0.83 -0.55 2.18
N GLU A 202 1.54 0.43 2.74
CA GLU A 202 0.93 1.54 3.46
C GLU A 202 0.06 2.39 2.52
N GLU A 203 0.54 2.70 1.31
CA GLU A 203 -0.24 3.42 0.28
C GLU A 203 -1.56 2.70 -0.03
N LYS A 204 -1.52 1.38 -0.27
CA LYS A 204 -2.71 0.57 -0.56
C LYS A 204 -3.67 0.51 0.63
N LEU A 205 -3.16 0.28 1.84
CA LEU A 205 -3.97 0.25 3.06
C LEU A 205 -4.64 1.60 3.34
N LEU A 206 -3.94 2.71 3.13
CA LEU A 206 -4.52 4.05 3.27
C LEU A 206 -5.58 4.29 2.20
N ALA A 207 -5.32 3.94 0.94
CA ALA A 207 -6.29 4.08 -0.14
C ALA A 207 -7.56 3.25 0.13
N ASP A 208 -7.42 2.00 0.57
CA ASP A 208 -8.54 1.13 0.92
C ASP A 208 -9.32 1.67 2.12
N LYS A 209 -8.62 2.19 3.14
CA LYS A 209 -9.26 2.84 4.29
C LYS A 209 -10.00 4.11 3.88
N MET A 210 -9.41 4.94 3.02
CA MET A 210 -10.07 6.14 2.49
C MET A 210 -11.32 5.79 1.70
N ARG A 211 -11.25 4.78 0.83
CA ARG A 211 -12.41 4.27 0.10
C ARG A 211 -13.48 3.78 1.06
N TYR A 212 -13.11 2.99 2.06
CA TYR A 212 -14.04 2.50 3.07
C TYR A 212 -14.73 3.65 3.81
N LEU A 213 -13.99 4.67 4.26
CA LEU A 213 -14.56 5.84 4.94
C LEU A 213 -15.45 6.69 4.03
N ALA A 214 -15.13 6.74 2.73
CA ALA A 214 -15.94 7.45 1.74
C ALA A 214 -17.28 6.75 1.46
N GLU A 215 -17.35 5.43 1.64
CA GLU A 215 -18.50 4.61 1.25
C GLU A 215 -19.33 4.07 2.43
N TYR A 216 -18.73 3.88 3.61
CA TYR A 216 -19.35 3.17 4.74
C TYR A 216 -19.34 4.00 6.04
N ASP A 217 -20.37 3.79 6.86
CA ASP A 217 -20.48 4.31 8.21
C ASP A 217 -19.61 3.48 9.16
N VAL A 218 -18.68 4.13 9.87
CA VAL A 218 -17.71 3.42 10.74
C VAL A 218 -18.38 2.73 11.92
N MET A 219 -19.51 3.26 12.41
CA MET A 219 -20.19 2.73 13.58
C MET A 219 -20.93 1.42 13.27
N THR A 220 -21.66 1.41 12.15
CA THR A 220 -22.56 0.30 11.77
C THR A 220 -21.98 -0.61 10.69
N GLY A 221 -21.01 -0.12 9.93
CA GLY A 221 -20.47 -0.74 8.71
C GLY A 221 -21.45 -0.73 7.54
N LEU A 222 -22.61 -0.07 7.65
CA LEU A 222 -23.56 0.07 6.54
C LEU A 222 -23.00 1.09 5.53
N ALA A 223 -23.62 1.18 4.36
CA ALA A 223 -23.33 2.30 3.48
C ALA A 223 -23.60 3.63 4.21
N ASN A 224 -22.78 4.63 3.96
CA ASN A 224 -22.99 5.96 4.51
C ASN A 224 -23.95 6.78 3.62
N ARG A 225 -24.24 8.01 4.07
CA ARG A 225 -25.07 8.95 3.32
C ARG A 225 -24.58 9.24 1.90
N SER A 226 -23.27 9.35 1.70
CA SER A 226 -22.69 9.62 0.38
C SER A 226 -22.98 8.47 -0.58
N GLN A 227 -22.73 7.24 -0.15
CA GLN A 227 -22.99 6.04 -0.96
C GLN A 227 -24.49 5.85 -1.23
N PHE A 228 -25.35 6.16 -0.26
CA PHE A 228 -26.79 6.21 -0.46
C PHE A 228 -27.18 7.21 -1.55
N GLN A 229 -26.68 8.45 -1.50
CA GLN A 229 -26.98 9.47 -2.49
C GLN A 229 -26.48 9.09 -3.88
N THR A 230 -25.26 8.56 -3.99
CA THR A 230 -24.73 8.06 -5.27
C THR A 230 -25.60 6.96 -5.84
N ARG A 231 -26.06 6.00 -5.01
CA ARG A 231 -26.90 4.90 -5.48
C ARG A 231 -28.31 5.36 -5.83
N LEU A 232 -28.89 6.26 -5.03
CA LEU A 232 -30.20 6.85 -5.29
C LEU A 232 -30.18 7.71 -6.55
N ALA A 233 -29.09 8.40 -6.85
CA ALA A 233 -28.93 9.14 -8.11
C ALA A 233 -28.97 8.20 -9.34
N ASP A 234 -28.60 6.94 -9.16
CA ASP A 234 -28.66 5.89 -10.20
C ASP A 234 -29.96 5.06 -10.11
N LEU A 235 -31.13 5.73 -10.12
CA LEU A 235 -32.44 5.07 -10.05
C LEU A 235 -32.62 4.03 -11.17
N GLU A 236 -32.10 4.31 -12.35
CA GLU A 236 -32.28 3.46 -13.54
C GLU A 236 -31.34 2.25 -13.59
N GLY A 237 -30.39 2.13 -12.65
CA GLY A 237 -29.46 0.99 -12.61
C GLY A 237 -28.44 1.00 -13.76
N THR A 238 -27.98 2.19 -14.14
CA THR A 238 -26.94 2.37 -15.17
C THR A 238 -25.57 1.87 -14.72
N THR A 239 -25.38 1.63 -13.42
CA THR A 239 -24.18 1.00 -12.87
C THR A 239 -24.12 -0.49 -13.21
N ALA A 240 -23.03 -0.91 -13.87
CA ALA A 240 -22.79 -2.30 -14.24
C ALA A 240 -22.99 -3.27 -13.06
N GLY A 241 -23.90 -4.23 -13.22
CA GLY A 241 -24.18 -5.29 -12.25
C GLY A 241 -25.22 -4.97 -11.16
N LYS A 242 -25.82 -3.77 -11.15
CA LYS A 242 -26.88 -3.39 -10.20
C LYS A 242 -28.26 -3.33 -10.87
N ARG A 243 -29.33 -3.59 -10.13
CA ARG A 243 -30.70 -3.55 -10.68
C ARG A 243 -31.30 -2.14 -10.58
N PRO A 244 -32.32 -1.78 -11.36
CA PRO A 244 -33.03 -0.52 -11.15
C PRO A 244 -33.63 -0.46 -9.74
N VAL A 245 -33.66 0.73 -9.14
CA VAL A 245 -34.29 0.96 -7.83
C VAL A 245 -35.80 0.92 -8.01
N GLY A 246 -36.47 0.07 -7.23
CA GLY A 246 -37.93 -0.12 -7.23
C GLY A 246 -38.65 0.57 -6.06
N ALA A 247 -37.99 0.70 -4.92
CA ALA A 247 -38.56 1.37 -3.75
C ALA A 247 -37.47 1.92 -2.82
N LEU A 248 -37.85 2.95 -2.06
CA LEU A 248 -37.07 3.54 -0.99
C LEU A 248 -37.84 3.40 0.33
N LEU A 249 -37.16 2.89 1.35
CA LEU A 249 -37.62 2.93 2.74
C LEU A 249 -36.71 3.87 3.51
N LEU A 250 -37.30 4.85 4.20
CA LEU A 250 -36.63 5.65 5.22
C LEU A 250 -37.08 5.15 6.59
N ILE A 251 -36.13 4.93 7.49
CA ILE A 251 -36.34 4.29 8.78
C ILE A 251 -35.75 5.21 9.84
N ASP A 252 -36.51 5.49 10.89
CA ASP A 252 -36.07 6.30 12.03
C ASP A 252 -36.30 5.53 13.33
N LEU A 253 -35.29 5.51 14.20
CA LEU A 253 -35.41 4.88 15.50
C LEU A 253 -36.15 5.79 16.48
N ASP A 254 -37.34 5.36 16.87
CA ASP A 254 -38.21 6.11 17.75
C ASP A 254 -37.61 6.18 19.17
N GLY A 255 -37.52 7.39 19.73
CA GLY A 255 -37.06 7.59 21.10
C GLY A 255 -35.55 7.40 21.32
N PHE A 256 -34.75 7.25 20.26
CA PHE A 256 -33.30 7.02 20.36
C PHE A 256 -32.56 8.07 21.20
N LYS A 257 -32.95 9.35 21.10
CA LYS A 257 -32.41 10.41 21.95
C LYS A 257 -32.66 10.15 23.45
N ALA A 258 -33.88 9.75 23.83
CA ALA A 258 -34.21 9.46 25.22
C ALA A 258 -33.40 8.26 25.76
N ILE A 259 -33.13 7.28 24.90
CA ILE A 259 -32.24 6.16 25.23
C ILE A 259 -30.81 6.65 25.51
N ASN A 260 -30.26 7.52 24.66
CA ASN A 260 -28.95 8.12 24.91
C ASN A 260 -28.92 8.95 26.20
N ASP A 261 -29.97 9.72 26.45
CA ASP A 261 -30.06 10.57 27.64
C ASP A 261 -30.18 9.73 28.94
N THR A 262 -30.79 8.54 28.86
CA THR A 262 -31.02 7.65 30.01
C THR A 262 -29.85 6.69 30.26
N TYR A 263 -29.32 6.08 29.20
CA TYR A 263 -28.33 4.98 29.27
C TYR A 263 -26.94 5.36 28.75
N GLY A 264 -26.79 6.58 28.22
CA GLY A 264 -25.53 7.09 27.68
C GLY A 264 -25.28 6.68 26.23
N HIS A 265 -24.40 7.43 25.57
CA HIS A 265 -24.06 7.24 24.15
C HIS A 265 -23.48 5.85 23.83
N ALA A 266 -22.74 5.24 24.76
CA ALA A 266 -22.19 3.90 24.55
C ALA A 266 -23.29 2.84 24.35
N PHE A 267 -24.42 2.99 25.05
CA PHE A 267 -25.58 2.12 24.85
C PHE A 267 -26.31 2.43 23.54
N GLY A 268 -26.44 3.72 23.18
CA GLY A 268 -26.95 4.11 21.86
C GLY A 268 -26.14 3.52 20.71
N ASP A 269 -24.81 3.48 20.82
CA ASP A 269 -23.93 2.85 19.83
C ASP A 269 -24.20 1.35 19.69
N VAL A 270 -24.50 0.66 20.80
CA VAL A 270 -24.91 -0.76 20.78
C VAL A 270 -26.25 -0.92 20.06
N CYS A 271 -27.23 -0.05 20.33
CA CYS A 271 -28.52 -0.06 19.64
C CYS A 271 -28.36 0.14 18.13
N LEU A 272 -27.54 1.11 17.71
CA LEU A 272 -27.29 1.38 16.29
C LEU A 272 -26.66 0.18 15.57
N LYS A 273 -25.69 -0.49 16.22
CA LYS A 273 -25.07 -1.72 15.69
C LYS A 273 -26.05 -2.89 15.60
N ALA A 274 -26.92 -3.03 16.60
CA ALA A 274 -27.96 -4.06 16.60
C ALA A 274 -28.98 -3.81 15.48
N THR A 275 -29.47 -2.58 15.34
CA THR A 275 -30.35 -2.16 14.24
C THR A 275 -29.71 -2.45 12.89
N ALA A 276 -28.46 -2.05 12.69
CA ALA A 276 -27.76 -2.30 11.43
C ALA A 276 -27.63 -3.79 11.10
N THR A 277 -27.36 -4.62 12.12
CA THR A 277 -27.27 -6.08 11.96
C THR A 277 -28.62 -6.66 11.55
N ARG A 278 -29.70 -6.26 12.23
CA ARG A 278 -31.08 -6.69 11.91
C ARG A 278 -31.51 -6.28 10.50
N LEU A 279 -31.22 -5.03 10.12
CA LEU A 279 -31.54 -4.54 8.78
C LEU A 279 -30.78 -5.30 7.69
N ARG A 280 -29.49 -5.61 7.88
CA ARG A 280 -28.76 -6.45 6.91
C ARG A 280 -29.34 -7.85 6.78
N GLN A 281 -29.83 -8.44 7.88
CA GLN A 281 -30.38 -9.79 7.87
C GLN A 281 -31.73 -9.86 7.16
N VAL A 282 -32.60 -8.88 7.39
CA VAL A 282 -33.95 -8.87 6.80
C VAL A 282 -33.97 -8.29 5.38
N CYS A 283 -32.95 -7.52 5.01
CA CYS A 283 -32.79 -6.90 3.69
C CYS A 283 -31.55 -7.44 2.95
N ASP A 284 -31.29 -8.74 3.02
CA ASP A 284 -30.10 -9.37 2.40
C ASP A 284 -30.08 -9.24 0.87
N ASP A 285 -31.26 -9.19 0.25
CA ASP A 285 -31.46 -9.03 -1.18
C ASP A 285 -31.69 -7.57 -1.62
N ALA A 286 -31.55 -6.61 -0.70
CA ALA A 286 -31.67 -5.19 -1.02
C ALA A 286 -30.49 -4.69 -1.86
N GLU A 287 -30.73 -3.67 -2.67
CA GLU A 287 -29.69 -3.02 -3.47
C GLU A 287 -28.72 -2.22 -2.59
N LEU A 288 -29.21 -1.69 -1.47
CA LEU A 288 -28.42 -0.97 -0.49
C LEU A 288 -29.13 -0.89 0.86
N VAL A 289 -28.37 -1.09 1.93
CA VAL A 289 -28.78 -0.72 3.30
C VAL A 289 -27.77 0.30 3.81
N ALA A 290 -28.26 1.47 4.24
CA ALA A 290 -27.44 2.61 4.61
C ALA A 290 -27.87 3.24 5.93
N ARG A 291 -26.91 3.85 6.64
CA ARG A 291 -27.17 4.81 7.71
C ARG A 291 -26.89 6.21 7.17
N ILE A 292 -27.91 7.05 7.17
CA ILE A 292 -27.88 8.37 6.52
C ILE A 292 -27.80 9.54 7.51
N GLY A 293 -28.13 9.29 8.78
CA GLY A 293 -28.15 10.26 9.86
C GLY A 293 -28.11 9.55 11.22
N GLY A 294 -28.07 10.32 12.32
CA GLY A 294 -27.89 9.82 13.69
C GLY A 294 -28.60 8.49 13.97
N ASP A 295 -29.93 8.51 13.98
CA ASP A 295 -30.86 7.39 14.15
C ASP A 295 -31.58 7.00 12.85
N GLU A 296 -31.17 7.58 11.72
CA GLU A 296 -31.84 7.44 10.42
C GLU A 296 -31.12 6.43 9.52
N PHE A 297 -31.90 5.49 9.01
CA PHE A 297 -31.47 4.45 8.07
C PHE A 297 -32.28 4.53 6.78
N ALA A 298 -31.71 4.00 5.70
CA ALA A 298 -32.37 3.91 4.41
C ALA A 298 -32.13 2.54 3.77
N VAL A 299 -33.17 2.02 3.12
CA VAL A 299 -33.09 0.79 2.33
C VAL A 299 -33.55 1.06 0.90
N LEU A 300 -32.71 0.69 -0.06
CA LEU A 300 -33.05 0.71 -1.49
C LEU A 300 -33.36 -0.73 -1.93
N LEU A 301 -34.55 -0.94 -2.47
CA LEU A 301 -35.00 -2.22 -2.97
C LEU A 301 -34.99 -2.22 -4.49
N GLY A 302 -34.69 -3.36 -5.11
CA GLY A 302 -34.73 -3.49 -6.57
C GLY A 302 -36.15 -3.54 -7.13
N SER A 303 -36.33 -3.19 -8.41
CA SER A 303 -37.61 -3.13 -9.13
C SER A 303 -38.39 -4.45 -9.29
N HIS A 304 -37.85 -5.55 -8.79
CA HIS A 304 -38.48 -6.88 -8.82
C HIS A 304 -39.53 -7.07 -7.72
N ARG A 305 -39.54 -6.22 -6.69
CA ARG A 305 -40.50 -6.27 -5.58
C ARG A 305 -41.72 -5.41 -5.89
N ASP A 306 -42.90 -5.97 -5.76
CA ASP A 306 -44.15 -5.23 -5.85
C ASP A 306 -44.47 -4.48 -4.54
N ALA A 307 -45.48 -3.61 -4.57
CA ALA A 307 -45.84 -2.79 -3.41
C ALA A 307 -46.20 -3.66 -2.18
N VAL A 308 -46.86 -4.80 -2.37
CA VAL A 308 -47.28 -5.69 -1.29
C VAL A 308 -46.07 -6.34 -0.60
N ALA A 309 -45.09 -6.82 -1.38
CA ALA A 309 -43.85 -7.37 -0.85
C ALA A 309 -43.03 -6.31 -0.09
N VAL A 310 -43.02 -5.07 -0.59
CA VAL A 310 -42.37 -3.95 0.09
C VAL A 310 -43.05 -3.61 1.41
N GLU A 311 -44.38 -3.56 1.46
CA GLU A 311 -45.13 -3.34 2.71
C GLU A 311 -44.91 -4.45 3.73
N THR A 312 -44.91 -5.71 3.27
CA THR A 312 -44.65 -6.88 4.13
C THR A 312 -43.25 -6.80 4.75
N LEU A 313 -42.25 -6.39 3.96
CA LEU A 313 -40.89 -6.18 4.45
C LEU A 313 -40.83 -5.04 5.47
N ALA A 314 -41.53 -3.92 5.22
CA ALA A 314 -41.58 -2.80 6.16
C ALA A 314 -42.24 -3.18 7.49
N ALA A 315 -43.33 -3.95 7.46
CA ALA A 315 -43.94 -4.51 8.67
C ALA A 315 -42.95 -5.39 9.45
N THR A 316 -42.25 -6.28 8.75
CA THR A 316 -41.21 -7.14 9.34
C THR A 316 -40.09 -6.32 9.98
N ILE A 317 -39.66 -5.23 9.34
CA ILE A 317 -38.63 -4.32 9.89
C ILE A 317 -39.13 -3.68 11.19
N VAL A 318 -40.35 -3.13 11.21
CA VAL A 318 -40.91 -2.50 12.41
C VAL A 318 -40.98 -3.52 13.56
N ASP A 319 -41.52 -4.71 13.31
CA ASP A 319 -41.64 -5.76 14.33
C ASP A 319 -40.27 -6.22 14.86
N LEU A 320 -39.30 -6.39 13.97
CA LEU A 320 -37.94 -6.83 14.33
C LEU A 320 -37.17 -5.77 15.13
N LEU A 321 -37.38 -4.48 14.81
CA LEU A 321 -36.72 -3.38 15.52
C LEU A 321 -37.36 -3.11 16.88
N ASN A 322 -38.67 -3.34 17.02
CA ASN A 322 -39.42 -3.28 18.28
C ASN A 322 -39.07 -4.43 19.28
N GLY A 323 -38.18 -5.35 18.90
CA GLY A 323 -37.68 -6.42 19.78
C GLY A 323 -36.53 -5.99 20.70
N PRO A 324 -36.30 -6.70 21.84
CA PRO A 324 -35.31 -6.34 22.86
C PRO A 324 -33.90 -6.20 22.28
N ALA A 325 -33.05 -5.35 22.87
CA ALA A 325 -31.70 -5.08 22.36
C ALA A 325 -30.81 -6.34 22.33
N ALA A 326 -29.68 -6.27 21.61
CA ALA A 326 -28.78 -7.40 21.38
C ALA A 326 -28.16 -8.00 22.66
N ASP A 327 -28.17 -7.29 23.78
CA ASP A 327 -27.70 -7.75 25.09
C ASP A 327 -28.82 -8.32 25.98
N GLY A 328 -30.04 -8.47 25.44
CA GLY A 328 -31.21 -8.96 26.17
C GLY A 328 -31.92 -7.90 27.00
N THR A 329 -31.45 -6.64 26.98
CA THR A 329 -32.14 -5.55 27.67
C THR A 329 -33.44 -5.23 26.95
N ALA A 330 -34.56 -5.26 27.67
CA ALA A 330 -35.82 -4.72 27.18
C ALA A 330 -35.60 -3.25 26.81
N SER A 331 -35.56 -2.96 25.52
CA SER A 331 -35.44 -1.62 25.00
C SER A 331 -36.75 -1.32 24.30
N ASP A 332 -37.43 -0.28 24.73
CA ASP A 332 -38.63 0.27 24.05
C ASP A 332 -38.22 0.98 22.73
N LEU A 333 -37.24 0.44 22.01
CA LEU A 333 -36.72 0.99 20.78
C LEU A 333 -37.71 0.66 19.66
N GLY A 334 -38.62 1.59 19.38
CA GLY A 334 -39.51 1.49 18.22
C GLY A 334 -38.80 1.93 16.93
N ALA A 335 -39.43 1.66 15.79
CA ALA A 335 -39.01 2.23 14.53
C ALA A 335 -40.21 2.72 13.71
N SER A 336 -40.05 3.89 13.10
CA SER A 336 -41.00 4.41 12.14
C SER A 336 -40.43 4.28 10.72
N VAL A 337 -41.26 3.83 9.77
CA VAL A 337 -40.82 3.57 8.38
C VAL A 337 -41.70 4.31 7.38
N GLY A 338 -41.07 5.11 6.51
CA GLY A 338 -41.71 5.73 5.36
C GLY A 338 -41.30 5.03 4.06
N ILE A 339 -42.27 4.67 3.23
CA ILE A 339 -42.05 3.90 2.01
C ILE A 339 -42.48 4.74 0.81
N ALA A 340 -41.66 4.75 -0.25
CA ALA A 340 -42.08 5.25 -1.56
C ALA A 340 -41.65 4.29 -2.68
N MET A 341 -42.57 4.02 -3.61
CA MET A 341 -42.28 3.25 -4.82
C MET A 341 -41.65 4.17 -5.88
N ALA A 342 -40.63 3.66 -6.57
CA ALA A 342 -40.04 4.33 -7.71
C ALA A 342 -40.95 4.16 -8.94
N GLU A 343 -41.06 5.22 -9.72
CA GLU A 343 -41.79 5.23 -11.00
C GLU A 343 -40.81 5.60 -12.11
N ALA A 344 -41.11 5.16 -13.34
CA ALA A 344 -40.27 5.47 -14.50
C ALA A 344 -40.17 6.99 -14.70
N GLY A 345 -38.94 7.49 -14.89
CA GLY A 345 -38.67 8.93 -15.06
C GLY A 345 -38.79 9.77 -13.78
N MET A 346 -38.98 9.15 -12.61
CA MET A 346 -38.99 9.88 -11.34
C MET A 346 -37.60 10.41 -10.98
N ALA A 347 -37.51 11.65 -10.53
CA ALA A 347 -36.28 12.21 -10.01
C ALA A 347 -35.92 11.62 -8.62
N PRO A 348 -34.63 11.36 -8.33
CA PRO A 348 -34.14 10.90 -7.02
C PRO A 348 -34.70 11.69 -5.83
N ASP A 349 -34.69 13.01 -5.93
CA ASP A 349 -35.18 13.91 -4.88
C ASP A 349 -36.69 13.78 -4.64
N THR A 350 -37.47 13.47 -5.69
CA THR A 350 -38.91 13.24 -5.57
C THR A 350 -39.17 11.94 -4.81
N LEU A 351 -38.45 10.86 -5.12
CA LEU A 351 -38.57 9.59 -4.41
C LEU A 351 -38.25 9.77 -2.92
N PHE A 352 -37.17 10.49 -2.62
CA PHE A 352 -36.78 10.80 -1.24
C PHE A 352 -37.87 11.61 -0.51
N CYS A 353 -38.38 12.69 -1.13
CA CYS A 353 -39.42 13.52 -0.52
C CYS A 353 -40.72 12.76 -0.24
N ARG A 354 -41.10 11.81 -1.12
CA ARG A 354 -42.27 10.95 -0.92
C ARG A 354 -42.07 10.02 0.27
N ALA A 355 -40.91 9.36 0.36
CA ALA A 355 -40.58 8.48 1.48
C ALA A 355 -40.53 9.25 2.82
N ASP A 356 -39.96 10.46 2.81
CA ASP A 356 -39.89 11.35 3.99
C ASP A 356 -41.30 11.79 4.46
N SER A 357 -42.17 12.14 3.52
CA SER A 357 -43.57 12.49 3.84
C SER A 357 -44.32 11.31 4.47
N ALA A 358 -44.08 10.09 3.96
CA ALA A 358 -44.65 8.88 4.54
C ALA A 358 -44.07 8.57 5.94
N LEU A 359 -42.77 8.77 6.14
CA LEU A 359 -42.10 8.60 7.43
C LEU A 359 -42.67 9.57 8.48
N TYR A 360 -42.86 10.84 8.09
CA TYR A 360 -43.51 11.83 8.94
C TYR A 360 -44.93 11.40 9.35
N ALA A 361 -45.73 10.90 8.40
CA ALA A 361 -47.07 10.39 8.68
C ALA A 361 -47.05 9.18 9.63
N ALA A 362 -46.05 8.29 9.50
CA ALA A 362 -45.87 7.16 10.42
C ALA A 362 -45.60 7.66 11.85
N LYS A 363 -44.66 8.59 12.02
CA LYS A 363 -44.34 9.21 13.32
C LYS A 363 -45.55 9.93 13.93
N ALA A 364 -46.30 10.68 13.12
CA ALA A 364 -47.49 11.41 13.56
C ALA A 364 -48.64 10.49 14.00
N SER A 365 -48.69 9.25 13.49
CA SER A 365 -49.72 8.27 13.82
C SER A 365 -49.46 7.47 15.10
N GLY A 366 -48.48 7.87 15.91
CA GLY A 366 -48.16 7.23 17.19
C GLY A 366 -46.82 6.50 17.23
N ARG A 367 -45.99 6.61 16.18
CA ARG A 367 -44.69 5.92 16.03
C ARG A 367 -44.84 4.40 15.95
N ASN A 368 -43.72 3.68 15.84
CA ASN A 368 -43.68 2.22 15.76
C ASN A 368 -44.61 1.65 14.66
N ALA A 369 -44.53 2.27 13.48
CA ALA A 369 -45.44 2.00 12.37
C ALA A 369 -44.74 2.25 11.04
N TYR A 370 -45.30 1.68 9.98
CA TYR A 370 -44.91 2.00 8.62
C TYR A 370 -46.06 2.71 7.87
N ARG A 371 -45.70 3.52 6.88
CA ARG A 371 -46.64 4.11 5.93
C ARG A 371 -46.06 4.08 4.53
N MET A 372 -46.88 3.72 3.55
CA MET A 372 -46.58 3.94 2.14
C MET A 372 -47.09 5.30 1.71
N PHE A 373 -46.28 6.01 0.94
CA PHE A 373 -46.66 7.29 0.36
C PHE A 373 -47.94 7.15 -0.46
N SER A 374 -48.91 8.00 -0.15
CA SER A 374 -50.11 8.21 -0.95
C SER A 374 -50.18 9.68 -1.35
N SER A 375 -50.77 9.99 -2.51
CA SER A 375 -50.89 11.37 -3.02
C SER A 375 -51.70 12.30 -2.09
N THR A 376 -52.44 11.75 -1.13
CA THR A 376 -53.14 12.49 -0.08
C THR A 376 -52.24 12.92 1.08
N MET A 377 -51.03 12.36 1.19
CA MET A 377 -50.04 12.69 2.23
C MET A 377 -49.20 13.88 1.79
N GLN A 378 -49.69 15.10 2.03
CA GLN A 378 -48.87 16.32 1.88
C GLN A 378 -48.21 16.68 3.21
N ASN A 379 -46.88 16.79 3.22
CA ASN A 379 -46.13 17.27 4.37
C ASN A 379 -46.33 18.80 4.52
N PRO A 380 -46.99 19.29 5.60
CA PRO A 380 -47.27 20.72 5.77
C PRO A 380 -46.03 21.57 6.11
N LEU A 381 -44.86 20.97 6.37
CA LEU A 381 -43.67 21.71 6.80
C LEU A 381 -42.84 22.32 5.66
N ARG A 382 -43.14 22.03 4.38
CA ARG A 382 -42.41 22.61 3.22
C ARG A 382 -43.22 23.51 2.30
N SER A 383 -44.54 23.64 2.48
CA SER A 383 -45.34 24.65 1.75
C SER A 383 -45.08 26.10 2.20
N ARG A 384 -44.17 26.32 3.17
CA ARG A 384 -43.74 27.65 3.65
C ARG A 384 -42.38 28.11 3.12
N ALA A 385 -41.71 27.34 2.25
CA ALA A 385 -40.37 27.67 1.74
C ALA A 385 -40.30 27.78 0.20
N ALA A 386 -41.44 27.89 -0.48
CA ALA A 386 -41.52 28.17 -1.92
C ALA A 386 -42.06 29.57 -2.17
#